data_AF-A0A8J4RQR6-F1
#
_entry.id   AF-A0A8J4RQR6-F1
#
_cell.length_a   1.000
_cell.length_b   1.000
_cell.length_c   1.000
_cell.angle_alpha   90.00
_cell.angle_beta   90.00
_cell.angle_gamma   90.00
#
_symmetry.space_group_name_H-M   'P 1'
#
loop_
_entity.id
_entity.type
_entity.pdbx_description
1 polymer ?
#
loop_
_entity_poly.entity_id
_entity_poly.type
_entity_poly.pdbx_seq_one_letter_code
_entity_poly.pdbx_strand_id
1 'polypeptide(L)'
;MAGRLSNVASRIMGGNGVVYRSVASSLRLRSGLGLPVGKHIVPDKPLPVNDELVWDNGTPFPEPCIDRIADTVGKYEALAWLCGGLSCFAGLGLLAVWNDKASKIPFAPKVYPYDNLRVELGGEP
;
A
#
# COMPACT_ATOMS: atom_id res chain seq x y z
N MET A 1 -20.76 30.93 -23.25
CA MET A 1 -19.51 30.14 -23.15
C MET A 1 -19.29 29.49 -21.76
N ALA A 2 -20.26 29.48 -20.84
CA ALA A 2 -20.10 28.85 -19.51
C ALA A 2 -20.45 27.34 -19.44
N GLY A 3 -21.20 26.81 -20.41
CA GLY A 3 -21.65 25.40 -20.40
C GLY A 3 -20.64 24.36 -20.91
N ARG A 4 -19.53 24.78 -21.52
CA ARG A 4 -18.49 23.83 -21.98
C ARG A 4 -17.47 23.50 -20.90
N LEU A 5 -17.25 24.40 -19.94
CA LEU A 5 -16.33 24.19 -18.82
C LEU A 5 -16.96 23.31 -17.72
N SER A 6 -18.28 23.39 -17.52
CA SER A 6 -19.02 22.52 -16.59
C SER A 6 -19.01 21.04 -17.01
N ASN A 7 -19.00 20.76 -18.31
CA ASN A 7 -18.90 19.38 -18.84
C ASN A 7 -17.50 18.76 -18.71
N VAL A 8 -16.46 19.59 -18.65
CA VAL A 8 -15.09 19.11 -18.38
C VAL A 8 -14.92 18.85 -16.88
N ALA A 9 -15.46 19.73 -16.03
CA ALA A 9 -15.47 19.53 -14.59
C ALA A 9 -16.27 18.29 -14.17
N SER A 10 -17.42 18.01 -14.80
CA SER A 10 -18.25 16.82 -14.50
C SER A 10 -17.59 15.49 -14.94
N ARG A 11 -16.71 15.53 -15.96
CA ARG A 11 -15.87 14.38 -16.35
C ARG A 11 -14.72 14.12 -15.38
N ILE A 12 -14.17 15.15 -14.75
CA ILE A 12 -13.08 15.04 -13.77
C ILE A 12 -13.62 14.67 -12.38
N MET A 13 -14.82 15.17 -12.00
CA MET A 13 -15.47 14.92 -10.71
C MET A 13 -16.38 13.67 -10.66
N GLY A 14 -16.18 12.68 -11.53
CA GLY A 14 -16.78 11.35 -11.33
C GLY A 14 -18.30 11.27 -11.51
N GLY A 15 -18.89 12.10 -12.38
CA GLY A 15 -20.34 12.13 -12.65
C GLY A 15 -20.94 10.90 -13.34
N ASN A 16 -20.17 9.86 -13.61
CA ASN A 16 -20.68 8.54 -13.98
C ASN A 16 -19.57 7.48 -13.79
N GLY A 17 -19.74 6.57 -12.82
CA GLY A 17 -19.06 5.27 -12.87
C GLY A 17 -18.05 4.93 -11.77
N VAL A 18 -18.13 5.52 -10.56
CA VAL A 18 -17.45 4.92 -9.40
C VAL A 18 -18.00 3.51 -9.13
N VAL A 19 -19.30 3.30 -9.36
CA VAL A 19 -19.94 1.98 -9.24
C VAL A 19 -19.49 1.02 -10.36
N TYR A 20 -19.26 1.51 -11.58
CA TYR A 20 -18.85 0.66 -12.71
C TYR A 20 -17.35 0.29 -12.67
N ARG A 21 -16.50 1.16 -12.13
CA ARG A 21 -15.09 0.83 -11.88
C ARG A 21 -14.93 -0.21 -10.78
N SER A 22 -15.79 -0.21 -9.76
CA SER A 22 -15.69 -1.18 -8.67
C SER A 22 -15.99 -2.62 -9.12
N VAL A 23 -16.94 -2.82 -10.04
CA VAL A 23 -17.24 -4.17 -10.58
C VAL A 23 -16.10 -4.67 -11.48
N ALA A 24 -15.52 -3.80 -12.31
CA ALA A 24 -14.37 -4.16 -13.16
C ALA A 24 -13.06 -4.36 -12.35
N SER A 25 -12.86 -3.63 -11.26
CA SER A 25 -11.76 -3.85 -10.31
C SER A 25 -11.97 -5.05 -9.39
N SER A 26 -13.21 -5.56 -9.32
CA SER A 26 -13.54 -6.82 -8.65
C SER A 26 -13.45 -8.05 -9.57
N LEU A 27 -13.08 -7.87 -10.85
CA LEU A 27 -12.45 -8.96 -11.58
C LEU A 27 -11.27 -9.37 -10.74
N ARG A 28 -11.41 -10.56 -10.14
CA ARG A 28 -10.42 -11.22 -9.31
C ARG A 28 -9.18 -11.40 -10.17
N LEU A 29 -8.34 -10.37 -10.23
CA LEU A 29 -6.92 -10.55 -10.47
C LEU A 29 -6.48 -11.37 -9.27
N ARG A 30 -6.56 -12.69 -9.46
CA ARG A 30 -6.11 -13.70 -8.51
C ARG A 30 -4.67 -13.31 -8.23
N SER A 31 -4.40 -12.81 -7.03
CA SER A 31 -3.10 -12.26 -6.63
C SER A 31 -2.00 -13.33 -6.52
N GLY A 32 -2.14 -14.47 -7.20
CA GLY A 32 -1.21 -15.60 -7.15
C GLY A 32 -1.08 -16.26 -5.77
N LEU A 33 -1.79 -15.80 -4.73
CA LEU A 33 -1.59 -16.23 -3.34
C LEU A 33 -2.02 -17.68 -3.02
N GLY A 34 -2.30 -18.49 -4.04
CA GLY A 34 -2.70 -19.89 -3.89
C GLY A 34 -4.07 -20.08 -3.23
N LEU A 35 -4.63 -21.28 -3.36
CA LEU A 35 -5.69 -21.75 -2.45
C LEU A 35 -5.03 -22.17 -1.13
N PRO A 36 -5.80 -22.37 -0.03
CA PRO A 36 -5.28 -23.01 1.17
C PRO A 36 -4.52 -24.26 0.77
N VAL A 37 -3.22 -24.30 1.09
CA VAL A 37 -2.31 -25.35 0.61
C VAL A 37 -2.88 -26.70 1.06
N GLY A 38 -3.24 -27.55 0.10
CA GLY A 38 -3.64 -28.92 0.38
C GLY A 38 -2.54 -29.63 1.16
N LYS A 39 -2.88 -30.70 1.89
CA LYS A 39 -1.86 -31.49 2.61
C LYS A 39 -0.76 -31.89 1.62
N HIS A 40 0.46 -31.36 1.83
CA HIS A 40 1.61 -31.65 0.98
C HIS A 40 1.84 -33.16 1.01
N ILE A 41 1.87 -33.79 -0.17
CA ILE A 41 2.17 -35.22 -0.28
C ILE A 41 3.60 -35.40 0.21
N VAL A 42 3.82 -36.24 1.22
CA VAL A 42 5.17 -36.49 1.74
C VAL A 42 5.94 -37.23 0.65
N PRO A 43 7.09 -36.73 0.17
CA PRO A 43 7.83 -37.41 -0.88
C PRO A 43 8.39 -38.74 -0.36
N ASP A 44 7.94 -39.84 -0.94
CA ASP A 44 8.51 -41.18 -0.66
C ASP A 44 9.87 -41.39 -1.33
N LYS A 45 10.29 -40.43 -2.18
CA LYS A 45 11.49 -40.48 -3.02
C LYS A 45 12.14 -39.09 -3.05
N PRO A 46 13.48 -39.00 -3.22
CA PRO A 46 14.14 -37.72 -3.42
C PRO A 46 13.56 -37.03 -4.66
N LEU A 47 13.17 -35.76 -4.48
CA LEU A 47 12.56 -34.97 -5.54
C LEU A 47 13.59 -34.68 -6.64
N PRO A 48 13.21 -34.79 -7.92
CA PRO A 48 14.00 -34.28 -9.04
C PRO A 48 14.28 -32.77 -8.87
N VAL A 49 15.49 -32.34 -9.24
CA VAL A 49 15.91 -30.91 -9.18
C VAL A 49 14.96 -29.98 -9.93
N ASN A 50 14.29 -30.49 -10.98
CA ASN A 50 13.35 -29.70 -11.79
C ASN A 50 12.02 -29.44 -11.09
N ASP A 51 11.67 -30.19 -10.03
CA ASP A 51 10.45 -29.96 -9.27
C ASP A 51 10.53 -28.68 -8.43
N GLU A 52 11.73 -28.14 -8.18
CA GLU A 52 11.93 -26.82 -7.56
C GLU A 52 11.52 -25.66 -8.50
N LEU A 53 11.46 -25.91 -9.81
CA LEU A 53 11.14 -24.90 -10.84
C LEU A 53 9.64 -24.87 -11.20
N VAL A 54 8.86 -25.75 -10.57
CA VAL A 54 7.41 -25.86 -10.75
C VAL A 54 6.76 -25.57 -9.41
N TRP A 55 5.89 -24.56 -9.36
CA TRP A 55 5.09 -24.31 -8.18
C TRP A 55 3.95 -25.32 -8.15
N ASP A 56 4.15 -26.44 -7.46
CA ASP A 56 3.10 -27.41 -7.20
C ASP A 56 2.30 -27.01 -5.95
N ASN A 57 1.15 -26.36 -6.16
CA ASN A 57 0.18 -26.05 -5.11
C ASN A 57 -0.87 -27.18 -4.91
N GLY A 58 -0.63 -28.38 -5.46
CA GLY A 58 -1.55 -29.51 -5.41
C GLY A 58 -2.76 -29.37 -6.33
N THR A 59 -2.75 -28.42 -7.28
CA THR A 59 -3.81 -28.30 -8.30
C THR A 59 -3.42 -29.05 -9.58
N PRO A 60 -4.40 -29.48 -10.41
CA PRO A 60 -4.12 -30.14 -11.69
C PRO A 60 -3.38 -29.25 -12.72
N PHE A 61 -3.17 -27.97 -12.40
CA PHE A 61 -2.55 -26.97 -13.26
C PHE A 61 -1.32 -26.40 -12.54
N PRO A 62 -0.18 -27.11 -12.56
CA PRO A 62 1.05 -26.60 -11.96
C PRO A 62 1.47 -25.32 -12.66
N GLU A 63 1.65 -24.25 -11.89
CA GLU A 63 2.08 -22.95 -12.41
C GLU A 63 3.61 -22.91 -12.38
N PRO A 64 4.28 -22.30 -13.38
CA PRO A 64 5.72 -22.07 -13.29
C PRO A 64 6.06 -21.22 -12.06
N CYS A 65 7.24 -21.41 -11.47
CA CYS A 65 7.67 -20.55 -10.36
C CYS A 65 7.59 -19.07 -10.73
N ILE A 66 7.38 -18.20 -9.73
CA ILE A 66 7.14 -16.76 -9.93
C ILE A 66 8.26 -16.10 -10.76
N ASP A 67 9.48 -16.63 -10.67
CA ASP A 67 10.67 -16.25 -11.42
C ASP A 67 10.53 -16.39 -12.94
N ARG A 68 9.55 -17.16 -13.41
CA ARG A 68 9.26 -17.41 -14.84
C ARG A 68 7.94 -16.78 -15.31
N ILE A 69 7.07 -16.36 -14.39
CA ILE A 69 5.75 -15.76 -14.71
C ILE A 69 5.82 -14.24 -14.79
N ALA A 70 6.63 -13.61 -13.95
CA ALA A 70 6.84 -12.18 -14.00
C ALA A 70 8.29 -11.91 -14.39
N ASP A 71 8.51 -11.05 -15.38
CA ASP A 71 9.80 -10.39 -15.53
C ASP A 71 10.08 -9.71 -14.19
N THR A 72 10.98 -10.30 -13.39
CA THR A 72 11.27 -9.79 -12.06
C THR A 72 11.73 -8.35 -12.22
N VAL A 73 11.05 -7.42 -11.55
CA VAL A 73 11.40 -6.01 -11.52
C VAL A 73 12.90 -5.92 -11.23
N GLY A 74 13.66 -5.34 -12.17
CA GLY A 74 15.13 -5.34 -12.06
C GLY A 74 15.57 -4.68 -10.75
N LYS A 75 16.73 -5.06 -10.19
CA LYS A 75 17.22 -4.52 -8.89
C LYS A 75 17.16 -2.99 -8.78
N TYR A 76 17.45 -2.28 -9.87
CA TYR A 76 17.40 -0.82 -9.93
C TYR A 76 15.98 -0.28 -10.10
N GLU A 77 15.11 -1.00 -10.80
CA GLU A 77 13.70 -0.64 -10.94
C GLU A 77 12.98 -0.83 -9.60
N ALA A 78 13.26 -1.92 -8.88
CA ALA A 78 12.72 -2.16 -7.54
C ALA A 78 13.18 -1.09 -6.55
N LEU A 79 14.47 -0.71 -6.61
CA LEU A 79 15.00 0.39 -5.82
C LEU A 79 14.33 1.72 -6.18
N ALA A 80 14.11 2.00 -7.47
CA ALA A 80 13.43 3.21 -7.92
C ALA A 80 11.99 3.27 -7.40
N TRP A 81 11.25 2.16 -7.43
CA TRP A 81 9.91 2.08 -6.85
C TRP A 81 9.91 2.30 -5.33
N LEU A 82 10.88 1.72 -4.62
CA LEU A 82 11.02 1.92 -3.17
C LEU A 82 11.34 3.37 -2.84
N CYS A 83 12.35 3.96 -3.48
CA CYS A 83 12.74 5.35 -3.26
C CYS A 83 11.63 6.33 -3.70
N GLY A 84 10.96 6.06 -4.81
CA GLY A 84 9.83 6.85 -5.31
C GLY A 84 8.65 6.82 -4.33
N GLY A 85 8.29 5.63 -3.84
CA GLY A 85 7.22 5.48 -2.84
C GLY A 85 7.55 6.21 -1.54
N LEU A 86 8.74 5.98 -0.98
CA LEU A 86 9.17 6.61 0.28
C LEU A 86 9.28 8.13 0.16
N SER A 87 9.83 8.65 -0.95
CA SER A 87 9.94 10.09 -1.18
C SER A 87 8.57 10.76 -1.34
N CYS A 88 7.58 10.09 -1.95
CA CYS A 88 6.21 10.58 -2.02
C CYS A 88 5.61 10.79 -0.63
N PHE A 89 5.73 9.79 0.27
CA PHE A 89 5.23 9.89 1.64
C PHE A 89 5.99 10.95 2.46
N ALA A 90 7.31 11.03 2.30
CA ALA A 90 8.09 12.09 2.93
C ALA A 90 7.64 13.48 2.47
N GLY A 91 7.40 13.66 1.17
CA GLY A 91 6.87 14.89 0.60
C GLY A 91 5.50 15.28 1.15
N LEU A 92 4.58 14.31 1.27
CA LEU A 92 3.27 14.53 1.89
C LEU A 92 3.39 14.95 3.36
N GLY A 93 4.30 14.32 4.12
CA GLY A 93 4.57 14.70 5.51
C GLY A 93 5.11 16.12 5.64
N LEU A 94 6.06 16.50 4.79
CA LEU A 94 6.61 17.87 4.77
C LEU A 94 5.56 18.91 4.38
N LEU A 95 4.69 18.60 3.41
CA LEU A 95 3.58 19.49 3.04
C LEU A 95 2.57 19.66 4.18
N ALA A 96 2.30 18.58 4.94
CA ALA A 96 1.45 18.65 6.12
C ALA A 96 2.05 19.59 7.18
N VAL A 97 3.34 19.46 7.51
CA VAL A 97 4.05 20.35 8.45
C VAL A 97 4.10 21.78 7.92
N TRP A 98 4.32 21.98 6.62
CA TRP A 98 4.29 23.33 6.04
C TRP A 98 2.91 23.99 6.21
N ASN A 99 1.85 23.21 6.00
CA ASN A 99 0.47 23.66 6.11
C ASN A 99 0.01 23.85 7.58
N ASP A 100 0.64 23.16 8.52
CA ASP A 100 0.39 23.28 9.95
C ASP A 100 1.00 24.58 10.48
N LYS A 101 0.16 25.60 10.61
CA LYS A 101 0.53 26.91 11.13
C LYS A 101 -0.12 27.11 12.48
N ALA A 102 0.60 27.71 13.43
CA ALA A 102 0.10 28.03 14.76
C ALA A 102 -1.21 28.86 14.73
N SER A 103 -1.43 29.66 13.69
CA SER A 103 -2.66 30.44 13.51
C SER A 103 -3.91 29.60 13.23
N LYS A 104 -3.77 28.32 12.86
CA LYS A 104 -4.89 27.40 12.61
C LYS A 104 -5.36 26.66 13.85
N ILE A 105 -4.67 26.81 14.97
CA ILE A 105 -5.00 26.15 16.23
C ILE A 105 -5.93 27.10 17.01
N PRO A 106 -7.23 26.75 17.21
CA PRO A 106 -8.21 27.66 17.81
C PRO A 106 -8.13 27.71 19.35
N PHE A 107 -7.12 27.09 19.95
CA PHE A 107 -6.94 27.00 21.39
C PHE A 107 -5.50 27.29 21.79
N ALA A 108 -5.33 27.84 22.98
CA ALA A 108 -4.01 28.02 23.58
C ALA A 108 -3.44 26.68 24.07
N PRO A 109 -2.11 26.52 24.12
CA PRO A 109 -1.48 25.37 24.78
C PRO A 109 -1.97 25.23 26.23
N LYS A 110 -2.09 23.98 26.68
CA LYS A 110 -2.55 23.70 28.04
C LYS A 110 -1.49 24.10 29.05
N VAL A 111 -1.86 24.95 30.01
CA VAL A 111 -1.01 25.38 31.12
C VAL A 111 -1.53 24.73 32.40
N TYR A 112 -0.63 24.19 33.22
CA TYR A 112 -0.99 23.57 34.49
C TYR A 112 -0.46 24.39 35.69
N PRO A 113 -1.14 24.35 36.84
CA PRO A 113 -0.63 24.91 38.10
C PRO A 113 0.70 24.27 38.54
N TYR A 114 1.34 24.85 39.56
CA TYR A 114 2.59 24.33 40.16
C TYR A 114 3.73 24.18 39.15
N ASP A 115 4.05 25.26 38.42
CA ASP A 115 5.12 25.26 37.41
C ASP A 115 4.95 24.13 36.38
N ASN A 116 3.77 24.03 35.76
CA ASN A 116 3.39 22.96 34.84
C ASN A 116 3.56 21.54 35.41
N LEU A 117 3.26 21.36 36.70
CA LEU A 117 3.38 20.07 37.39
C LEU A 117 4.81 19.50 37.33
N ARG A 118 5.85 20.37 37.34
CA ARG A 118 7.25 19.97 37.15
C ARG A 118 7.68 18.90 38.14
N VAL A 119 7.30 19.04 39.41
CA VAL A 119 7.68 18.10 40.48
C VAL A 119 6.88 16.80 40.35
N GLU A 120 5.60 16.89 40.02
CA GLU A 120 4.68 15.76 39.86
C GLU A 120 5.02 14.92 38.63
N LEU A 121 5.64 15.52 37.61
CA LEU A 121 6.16 14.85 36.41
C LEU A 121 7.60 14.32 36.60
N GLY A 122 8.15 14.38 37.82
CA GLY A 122 9.46 13.80 38.15
C GLY A 122 10.65 14.77 38.04
N GLY A 123 10.38 16.08 37.96
CA GLY A 123 11.42 17.10 38.09
C GLY A 123 11.90 17.25 39.54
N GLU A 124 13.10 17.76 39.71
CA GLU A 124 13.70 17.95 41.04
C GLU A 124 12.92 18.98 41.89
N PRO A 125 12.78 18.79 43.20
CA PRO A 125 12.06 19.72 44.07
C PRO A 125 12.68 21.12 44.08
#